data_AF-A0A699UJR0-F1
#
_entry.id   AF-A0A699UJR0-F1
#
_cell.length_a   1.000
_cell.length_b   1.000
_cell.length_c   1.000
_cell.angle_alpha   90.00
_cell.angle_beta   90.00
_cell.angle_gamma   90.00
#
_symmetry.space_group_name_H-M   'P 1'
#
loop_
_entity.id
_entity.type
_entity.pdbx_description
1 polymer ?
#
loop_
_entity_poly.entity_id
_entity_poly.type
_entity_poly.pdbx_seq_one_letter_code
_entity_poly.pdbx_strand_id
1 'polypeptide(L)'
;CLTNLENMLKRCEDIKLALNWEKSHFMVKECIVLGHKISKKGIEVDKAKIEVISKLPHSTTIKGIRSFLGHAGFYHRFIKDFSKIS
;
A
#
# COMPACT_ATOMS: atom_id res chain seq x y z
N CYS A 1 13.78 -7.71 -17.47
CA CYS A 1 12.80 -8.20 -16.47
C CYS A 1 13.10 -9.62 -15.99
N LEU A 2 13.20 -10.61 -16.89
CA LEU A 2 13.46 -12.01 -16.50
C LEU A 2 14.77 -12.17 -15.71
N THR A 3 15.86 -11.57 -16.19
CA THR A 3 17.17 -11.60 -15.49
C THR A 3 17.11 -11.03 -14.07
N ASN A 4 16.31 -9.99 -13.83
CA ASN A 4 16.18 -9.41 -12.49
C ASN A 4 15.37 -10.34 -11.57
N LEU A 5 14.34 -11.00 -12.10
CA LEU A 5 13.55 -11.97 -11.37
C LEU A 5 14.39 -13.20 -11.01
N GLU A 6 15.16 -13.73 -11.97
CA GLU A 6 16.10 -14.84 -11.76
C GLU A 6 17.13 -14.50 -10.68
N ASN A 7 17.75 -13.32 -10.76
CA ASN A 7 18.69 -12.85 -9.75
C ASN A 7 18.05 -12.70 -8.36
N MET A 8 16.81 -12.22 -8.29
CA MET A 8 16.07 -12.10 -7.03
C MET A 8 15.76 -13.47 -6.43
N LEU A 9 15.27 -14.42 -7.24
CA LEU A 9 14.95 -15.78 -6.79
C LEU A 9 16.19 -16.51 -6.32
N LYS A 10 17.31 -16.39 -7.04
CA LYS A 10 18.59 -16.97 -6.63
C LYS A 10 19.04 -16.46 -5.26
N ARG A 11 18.93 -15.15 -5.02
CA ARG A 11 19.24 -14.57 -3.70
C ARG A 11 18.33 -15.09 -2.60
N CYS A 12 17.05 -15.32 -2.88
CA CYS A 12 16.13 -15.93 -1.91
C CYS A 12 16.55 -17.37 -1.57
N GLU A 13 16.99 -18.14 -2.57
CA GLU A 13 17.50 -19.50 -2.39
C GLU A 13 18.79 -19.52 -1.55
N ASP A 14 19.76 -18.64 -1.86
CA ASP A 14 21.04 -18.53 -1.16
C ASP A 14 20.86 -18.28 0.35
N ILE A 15 19.85 -17.50 0.74
CA ILE A 15 19.53 -17.18 2.14
C ILE A 15 18.44 -18.07 2.75
N LYS A 16 17.97 -19.09 2.03
CA LYS A 16 16.86 -19.99 2.44
C LYS A 16 15.56 -19.25 2.79
N LEU A 17 15.27 -18.15 2.08
CA LEU A 17 14.01 -17.43 2.19
C LEU A 17 12.96 -18.05 1.27
N ALA A 18 11.94 -18.67 1.86
CA ALA A 18 10.79 -19.17 1.11
C ALA A 18 9.83 -18.03 0.74
N LEU A 19 9.45 -17.98 -0.54
CA LEU A 19 8.41 -17.08 -1.01
C LEU A 19 7.04 -17.74 -0.85
N ASN A 20 6.06 -16.98 -0.37
CA ASN A 20 4.67 -17.44 -0.36
C ASN A 20 4.11 -17.34 -1.79
N TRP A 21 3.83 -18.48 -2.42
CA TRP A 21 3.37 -18.54 -3.80
C TRP A 21 2.01 -17.88 -4.02
N GLU A 22 1.08 -17.97 -3.05
CA GLU A 22 -0.25 -17.34 -3.13
C GLU A 22 -0.18 -15.80 -3.09
N LYS A 23 0.84 -15.26 -2.40
CA LYS A 23 1.03 -13.81 -2.25
C LYS A 23 2.01 -13.22 -3.26
N SER A 24 2.77 -14.05 -3.97
CA SER A 24 3.81 -13.61 -4.91
C SER A 24 3.22 -13.40 -6.30
N HIS A 25 3.34 -12.18 -6.80
CA HIS A 25 2.80 -11.79 -8.10
C HIS A 25 3.95 -11.34 -9.01
N PHE A 26 4.18 -12.06 -10.10
CA PHE A 26 5.27 -11.78 -11.05
C PHE A 26 4.74 -11.43 -12.43
N MET A 27 5.46 -10.55 -13.14
CA MET A 27 5.15 -10.17 -14.54
C MET A 27 3.71 -9.67 -14.75
N VAL A 28 3.11 -9.05 -13.74
CA VAL A 28 1.78 -8.45 -13.80
C VAL A 28 1.84 -7.00 -14.29
N LYS A 29 0.78 -6.53 -14.96
CA LYS A 29 0.65 -5.14 -15.42
C LYS A 29 0.30 -4.17 -14.29
N GLU A 30 -0.32 -4.68 -13.24
CA GLU A 30 -0.76 -3.94 -12.06
C GLU A 30 -0.54 -4.82 -10.82
N CYS A 31 -0.12 -4.23 -9.70
CA CYS A 31 0.03 -4.94 -8.43
C CYS A 31 -0.27 -4.03 -7.24
N ILE A 32 -0.56 -4.63 -6.08
CA ILE A 32 -0.68 -3.92 -4.81
C ILE A 32 0.63 -4.08 -4.03
N VAL A 33 1.26 -2.96 -3.68
CA VAL A 33 2.48 -2.90 -2.86
C VAL A 33 2.25 -1.89 -1.75
N LEU A 34 2.34 -2.34 -0.49
CA LEU A 34 2.19 -1.51 0.71
C LEU A 34 0.90 -0.65 0.75
N GLY A 35 -0.21 -1.17 0.21
CA GLY A 35 -1.49 -0.43 0.17
C GLY A 35 -1.61 0.58 -0.98
N HIS A 36 -0.68 0.53 -1.94
CA HIS A 36 -0.75 1.29 -3.19
C HIS A 36 -0.90 0.37 -4.38
N LYS A 37 -1.72 0.81 -5.34
CA LYS A 37 -1.82 0.19 -6.65
C LYS A 37 -0.76 0.78 -7.56
N ILE A 38 0.14 -0.07 -8.05
CA ILE A 38 1.18 0.31 -9.02
C ILE A 38 0.73 -0.15 -10.40
N SER A 39 0.74 0.75 -11.38
CA SER A 39 0.42 0.45 -12.77
C SER A 39 1.25 1.32 -13.73
N LYS A 40 1.09 1.14 -15.04
CA LYS A 40 1.68 2.02 -16.06
C LYS A 40 1.25 3.50 -15.90
N LYS A 41 0.08 3.75 -15.30
CA LYS A 41 -0.43 5.12 -15.06
C LYS A 41 0.24 5.81 -13.87
N GLY A 42 0.98 5.06 -13.05
CA GLY A 42 1.63 5.56 -11.85
C GLY A 42 1.19 4.81 -10.59
N ILE A 43 1.32 5.49 -9.46
CA ILE A 43 0.98 4.99 -8.12
C ILE A 43 -0.37 5.59 -7.73
N GLU A 44 -1.32 4.73 -7.37
CA GLU A 44 -2.65 5.09 -6.89
C GLU A 44 -2.90 4.51 -5.50
N VAL A 45 -3.86 5.06 -4.77
CA VAL A 45 -4.31 4.48 -3.49
C VAL A 45 -5.12 3.22 -3.75
N ASP A 46 -4.85 2.15 -2.99
CA ASP A 46 -5.67 0.95 -3.03
C ASP A 46 -7.11 1.27 -2.56
N LYS A 47 -8.09 0.98 -3.41
CA LYS A 47 -9.51 1.23 -3.12
C LYS A 47 -9.98 0.51 -1.85
N ALA A 48 -9.43 -0.68 -1.56
CA ALA A 48 -9.79 -1.41 -0.34
C ALA A 48 -9.43 -0.60 0.92
N LYS A 49 -8.33 0.16 0.90
CA LYS A 49 -7.95 1.04 2.00
C LYS A 49 -8.90 2.24 2.14
N ILE A 50 -9.36 2.80 1.02
CA ILE A 50 -10.36 3.89 1.02
C ILE A 50 -11.68 3.40 1.62
N GLU A 51 -12.14 2.21 1.21
CA GLU A 51 -13.39 1.65 1.72
C GLU A 51 -13.36 1.42 3.23
N VAL A 52 -12.26 0.88 3.76
CA VAL A 52 -12.10 0.68 5.20
C VAL A 52 -12.20 2.02 5.94
N ILE A 53 -11.53 3.06 5.46
CA ILE A 53 -11.59 4.40 6.06
C ILE A 53 -12.99 4.97 5.98
N SER A 54 -13.70 4.80 4.85
CA SER A 54 -15.06 5.31 4.66
C SER A 54 -16.09 4.67 5.60
N LYS A 55 -15.83 3.44 6.06
CA LYS A 55 -16.68 2.68 6.97
C LYS A 55 -16.31 2.89 8.45
N LEU A 56 -15.25 3.65 8.76
CA LEU A 56 -14.87 3.91 10.14
C LEU A 56 -15.96 4.74 10.86
N PRO A 57 -16.32 4.38 12.10
CA PRO A 57 -17.25 5.17 12.88
C PRO A 57 -16.66 6.55 13.17
N HIS A 58 -17.53 7.55 13.31
CA HIS A 58 -17.10 8.89 13.68
C HIS A 58 -16.43 8.86 15.05
N SER A 59 -15.16 9.24 15.10
CA SER A 59 -14.41 9.29 16.35
C SER A 59 -14.86 10.47 17.20
N THR A 60 -15.32 10.21 18.42
CA THR A 60 -15.77 11.25 19.37
C THR A 60 -14.69 11.63 20.39
N THR A 61 -13.54 10.97 20.36
CA THR A 61 -12.44 11.19 21.31
C THR A 61 -11.23 11.83 20.63
N ILE A 62 -10.51 12.68 21.36
CA ILE A 62 -9.28 13.33 20.88
C ILE A 62 -8.26 12.28 20.40
N LYS A 63 -8.12 11.17 21.13
CA LYS A 63 -7.21 10.07 20.77
C LYS A 63 -7.64 9.41 19.45
N GLY A 64 -8.94 9.19 19.25
CA GLY A 64 -9.49 8.64 18.01
C GLY A 64 -9.23 9.56 16.81
N ILE A 65 -9.47 10.86 16.98
CA ILE A 65 -9.25 11.87 15.94
C ILE A 65 -7.76 11.91 15.54
N ARG A 66 -6.84 11.95 16.50
CA ARG A 66 -5.39 11.93 16.23
C ARG A 66 -4.95 10.66 15.52
N SER A 67 -5.47 9.50 15.93
CA SER A 67 -5.19 8.23 15.26
C SER A 67 -5.67 8.24 13.81
N PHE A 68 -6.90 8.71 13.58
CA PHE A 68 -7.47 8.85 12.23
C PHE A 68 -6.62 9.78 11.35
N LEU A 69 -6.25 10.96 11.84
CA LEU A 69 -5.39 11.89 11.10
C LEU A 69 -4.02 11.28 10.78
N GLY A 70 -3.44 10.51 11.71
CA GLY A 70 -2.22 9.76 11.46
C GLY A 70 -2.37 8.74 10.32
N HIS A 71 -3.49 8.00 10.28
CA HIS A 71 -3.80 7.09 9.18
C HIS A 71 -4.04 7.82 7.85
N ALA A 72 -4.80 8.92 7.87
CA ALA A 72 -5.07 9.73 6.68
C ALA A 72 -3.80 10.39 6.14
N GLY A 73 -2.86 10.73 7.02
CA GLY A 73 -1.55 11.29 6.67
C GLY A 73 -0.73 10.39 5.75
N PHE A 74 -0.87 9.07 5.84
CA PHE A 74 -0.23 8.13 4.90
C PHE A 74 -0.65 8.37 3.45
N TYR A 75 -1.87 8.86 3.22
CA TYR A 75 -2.43 9.15 1.90
C TYR A 75 -2.49 10.65 1.57
N HIS A 76 -1.86 11.53 2.37
CA HIS A 76 -1.99 12.99 2.21
C HIS A 76 -1.65 13.48 0.80
N ARG A 77 -0.69 12.85 0.11
CA ARG A 77 -0.30 13.21 -1.27
C ARG A 77 -1.43 13.04 -2.29
N PHE A 78 -2.43 12.23 -1.97
CA PHE A 78 -3.60 11.96 -2.82
C PHE A 78 -4.84 12.75 -2.38
N ILE A 79 -4.78 13.47 -1.25
CA ILE A 79 -5.87 14.27 -0.71
C ILE A 79 -5.54 15.74 -0.93
N LYS A 80 -6.30 16.39 -1.82
CA LYS A 80 -6.13 17.82 -2.10
C LYS A 80 -6.36 18.62 -0.81
N ASP A 81 -5.46 19.58 -0.56
CA ASP A 81 -5.55 20.51 0.57
C ASP A 81 -5.58 19.84 1.96
N PHE A 82 -5.01 18.63 2.12
CA PHE A 82 -5.01 17.90 3.39
C PHE A 82 -4.45 18.72 4.56
N SER A 83 -3.44 19.55 4.31
CA SER A 83 -2.83 20.42 5.32
C SER A 83 -3.77 21.50 5.87
N LYS A 84 -4.87 21.85 5.18
CA LYS A 84 -5.86 22.81 5.70
C LYS A 84 -6.75 22.20 6.80
N ILE A 85 -6.72 20.88 6.96
CA ILE A 85 -7.55 20.10 7.89
C ILE A 85 -6.72 19.66 9.11
N SER A 86 -5.39 19.66 9.00
CA SER A 86 -4.44 19.24 10.04
C SER A 86 -4.08 20.35 11.02
#